data_AF-A0A087J563-F1
#
_entry.id   AF-A0A087J563-F1
#
_cell.length_a   1.000
_cell.length_b   1.000
_cell.length_c   1.000
_cell.angle_alpha   90.00
_cell.angle_beta   90.00
_cell.angle_gamma   90.00
#
_symmetry.space_group_name_H-M   'P 1'
#
loop_
_entity.id
_entity.type
_entity.pdbx_description
1 polymer ?
#
loop_
_entity_poly.entity_id
_entity_poly.type
_entity_poly.pdbx_seq_one_letter_code
_entity_poly.pdbx_strand_id
1 'polypeptide(L)' 'MRTIICNSLQSFWDMADNQFLEGLDVHCVFPVTEALREFILNYKEQYHIRSITFTQAFQR' A
#
# COMPACT_ATOMS: atom_id res chain seq x y z
N MET A 1 -9.53 0.93 15.02
CA MET A 1 -9.14 0.53 13.65
C MET A 1 -7.66 0.80 13.50
N ARG A 2 -6.90 -0.14 12.92
CA ARG A 2 -5.43 -0.05 12.80
C ARG A 2 -5.07 0.19 11.33
N THR A 3 -4.27 1.22 11.08
CA THR A 3 -3.72 1.52 9.75
C THR A 3 -2.23 1.20 9.78
N ILE A 4 -1.75 0.45 8.79
CA ILE A 4 -0.34 0.16 8.61
C ILE A 4 0.26 1.21 7.69
N ILE A 5 1.38 1.80 8.11
CA ILE A 5 2.12 2.77 7.32
C ILE A 5 3.27 2.04 6.60
N CYS A 6 3.25 2.03 5.28
CA CYS A 6 4.33 1.51 4.45
C CYS A 6 5.19 2.68 3.96
N ASN A 7 6.47 2.70 4.37
CA ASN A 7 7.41 3.79 4.07
C ASN A 7 8.21 3.58 2.78
N SER A 8 8.12 2.38 2.18
CA SER A 8 8.73 2.05 0.91
C SER A 8 7.93 0.97 0.18
N LEU A 9 8.12 0.86 -1.14
CA LEU A 9 7.52 -0.22 -1.93
C LEU A 9 7.94 -1.60 -1.42
N GLN A 10 9.21 -1.76 -1.04
CA GLN A 10 9.71 -3.02 -0.48
C GLN A 10 8.97 -3.41 0.80
N SER A 11 8.79 -2.45 1.73
CA SER A 11 8.07 -2.71 2.98
C SER A 11 6.60 -3.12 2.76
N PHE A 12 5.98 -2.61 1.69
CA PHE A 12 4.62 -3.01 1.32
C PHE A 12 4.60 -4.49 0.89
N TRP A 13 5.49 -4.89 -0.02
CA TRP A 13 5.55 -6.29 -0.50
C TRP A 13 5.92 -7.26 0.62
N ASP A 14 6.95 -6.94 1.41
CA ASP A 14 7.38 -7.81 2.52
C ASP A 14 6.22 -8.07 3.48
N MET A 15 5.42 -7.05 3.81
CA MET A 15 4.27 -7.22 4.70
C MET A 15 3.10 -7.95 4.01
N ALA A 16 2.85 -7.70 2.73
CA ALA A 16 1.80 -8.35 1.96
C ALA A 16 2.08 -9.85 1.80
N ASP A 17 3.30 -10.21 1.43
CA ASP A 17 3.75 -11.60 1.24
C ASP A 17 3.74 -12.40 2.55
N ASN A 18 3.95 -11.74 3.69
CA ASN A 18 3.81 -12.33 5.03
C ASN A 18 2.37 -12.29 5.57
N GLN A 19 1.37 -11.99 4.74
CA GLN A 19 -0.06 -11.92 5.09
C GLN A 19 -0.39 -10.92 6.23
N PHE A 20 0.48 -9.95 6.48
CA PHE A 20 0.33 -9.00 7.58
C PHE A 20 -0.72 -7.91 7.30
N LEU A 21 -1.10 -7.72 6.04
CA LEU A 21 -1.98 -6.63 5.60
C LEU A 21 -3.45 -7.05 5.44
N GLU A 22 -3.76 -8.33 5.64
CA GLU A 22 -5.10 -8.89 5.45
C GLU A 22 -6.14 -8.21 6.37
N GLY A 23 -7.23 -7.72 5.77
CA GLY A 23 -8.31 -7.02 6.48
C GLY A 23 -7.95 -5.64 7.04
N LEU A 24 -6.73 -5.15 6.81
CA LEU A 24 -6.23 -3.89 7.36
C LEU A 24 -6.32 -2.73 6.36
N ASP A 25 -6.26 -1.51 6.90
CA ASP A 25 -6.02 -0.31 6.10
C ASP A 25 -4.51 -0.10 5.94
N VAL A 26 -4.09 0.24 4.73
CA VAL A 26 -2.69 0.50 4.40
C VAL A 26 -2.55 1.92 3.87
N HIS A 27 -1.54 2.64 4.36
CA HIS A 27 -1.18 3.96 3.87
C HIS A 27 0.27 3.97 3.41
N CYS A 28 0.47 4.16 2.11
CA CYS A 28 1.78 4.23 1.49
C CYS A 28 2.28 5.68 1.52
N VAL A 29 3.40 5.94 2.21
CA VAL A 29 3.98 7.31 2.36
C VAL A 29 5.23 7.53 1.50
N PHE A 30 5.43 6.68 0.49
CA PHE A 30 6.52 6.81 -0.48
C PHE A 30 6.01 7.36 -1.82
N PRO A 31 6.89 7.97 -2.64
CA PRO A 31 6.52 8.47 -3.96
C PRO A 31 6.01 7.34 -4.85
N VAL A 32 4.85 7.54 -5.46
CA VAL A 32 4.24 6.60 -6.40
C VAL A 32 3.89 7.31 -7.70
N THR A 33 4.30 6.75 -8.83
CA THR A 33 3.77 7.13 -10.14
C THR A 33 2.33 6.62 -10.27
N GLU A 34 1.54 7.14 -11.21
CA GLU A 34 0.18 6.61 -11.45
C GLU A 34 0.21 5.12 -11.81
N ALA A 35 1.13 4.72 -12.70
CA ALA A 35 1.31 3.31 -13.06
C ALA A 35 1.64 2.43 -11.85
N LEU A 36 2.51 2.89 -10.94
CA LEU A 36 2.83 2.14 -9.72
C LEU A 36 1.64 2.12 -8.74
N ARG A 37 0.89 3.21 -8.65
CA ARG A 37 -0.34 3.28 -7.84
C ARG A 37 -1.36 2.26 -8.31
N GLU A 38 -1.66 2.23 -9.61
CA GLU A 38 -2.58 1.25 -10.20
C GLU A 38 -2.09 -0.18 -9.96
N PHE A 39 -0.79 -0.41 -10.15
CA PHE A 39 -0.18 -1.71 -9.87
C PHE A 39 -0.41 -2.14 -8.42
N ILE A 40 -0.11 -1.29 -7.44
CA ILE A 40 -0.32 -1.59 -6.00
C ILE A 40 -1.81 -1.83 -5.70
N LEU A 41 -2.71 -1.05 -6.30
CA LEU A 41 -4.16 -1.19 -6.10
C LEU A 41 -4.69 -2.53 -6.62
N ASN A 42 -4.13 -3.08 -7.70
CA ASN A 42 -4.53 -4.39 -8.23
C ASN A 42 -4.26 -5.53 -7.24
N TYR A 43 -3.24 -5.39 -6.38
CA TYR A 43 -2.92 -6.37 -5.35
C TYR A 43 -3.80 -6.27 -4.10
N LYS A 44 -4.67 -5.26 -4.02
CA LYS A 44 -5.62 -5.10 -2.91
C LYS A 44 -6.48 -6.35 -2.73
N GLU A 45 -7.05 -6.86 -3.82
CA GLU A 45 -7.91 -8.05 -3.78
C GLU A 45 -7.08 -9.31 -3.49
N GLN A 46 -5.92 -9.47 -4.13
CA GLN A 46 -5.06 -10.64 -3.94
C GLN A 46 -4.64 -10.84 -2.47
N TYR A 47 -4.28 -9.75 -1.78
CA TYR A 47 -3.85 -9.81 -0.37
C TYR A 47 -4.98 -9.47 0.61
N HIS A 48 -6.24 -9.41 0.15
CA HIS A 48 -7.42 -9.13 1.00
C HIS A 48 -7.27 -7.85 1.84
N ILE A 49 -6.64 -6.82 1.28
CA ILE A 49 -6.40 -5.54 1.96
C ILE A 49 -7.70 -4.73 1.95
N ARG A 50 -8.11 -4.18 3.10
CA ARG A 50 -9.39 -3.45 3.21
C ARG A 50 -9.37 -2.14 2.42
N SER A 51 -8.32 -1.35 2.59
CA SER A 51 -8.13 -0.11 1.83
C SER A 51 -6.65 0.23 1.67
N ILE A 52 -6.30 0.85 0.55
CA ILE A 52 -4.95 1.36 0.29
C ILE A 52 -5.08 2.83 -0.06
N THR A 53 -4.31 3.66 0.64
CA THR A 53 -4.23 5.10 0.39
C THR A 53 -2.77 5.51 0.24
N PHE A 54 -2.54 6.65 -0.39
CA PHE A 54 -1.19 7.11 -0.71
C PHE A 54 -1.04 8.56 -0.31
N THR A 55 0.10 8.91 0.28
CA THR A 55 0.50 10.31 0.41
C THR A 55 0.80 10.87 -0.98
N GLN A 56 0.35 12.09 -1.25
CA GLN A 56 0.78 12.86 -2.41
C GLN A 56 2.19 13.41 -2.16
N ALA A 57 3.18 12.53 -2.22
CA ALA A 57 4.57 12.93 -2.17
C ALA A 57 4.94 13.55 -3.52
N PHE A 58 5.21 14.86 -3.52
CA PHE A 58 5.62 15.69 -4.67
C PHE A 58 4.53 16.14 -5.66
N GLN A 59 3.39 16.64 -5.17
CA GLN A 59 2.64 17.64 -5.96
C GLN A 59 3.47 18.94 -6.01
N ARG A 60 4.21 19.14 -7.11
CA ARG A 60 4.72 20.45 -7.52
C ARG A 60 4.10 20.79 -8.87
#